data_AF-A0A443QFY6-F1
#
_entry.id   AF-A0A443QFY6-F1
#
_cell.length_a   1.000
_cell.length_b   1.000
_cell.length_c   1.000
_cell.angle_alpha   90.00
_cell.angle_beta   90.00
_cell.angle_gamma   90.00
#
_symmetry.space_group_name_H-M   'P 1'
#
loop_
_entity.id
_entity.type
_entity.pdbx_description
1 polymer ?
#
loop_
_entity_poly.entity_id
_entity_poly.type
_entity_poly.pdbx_seq_one_letter_code
_entity_poly.pdbx_strand_id
1 'polypeptide(L)'
;MGDYFVKFRELVQETYDMNGKKRVIIVCHSMGCPMMLYFFNRQSQTWKNKYIKSLVTLGAPWGGSVKAVKAFASGDNLGVIVLESLKIRKDERTFPSVAFLLPTDKFWAKNETILTTGVKNYTVANFDQFFNDINYTVGYNMWLDTRNITYELKPPKVEIHCLHGFGIKTMDVLTYSNKTFPNEQPKIKYGDGDGTVNLRSLQGCLRWKDQQSNPVHYKNFTQVEHMSIMSDSRIIEYIRNVALPNATTHIDNKHKR
;
A
#
# COMPACT_ATOMS: atom_id res chain seq x y z
N MET A 1 11.89 11.52 -8.11
CA MET A 1 11.35 11.57 -6.73
C MET A 1 11.83 12.78 -5.92
N GLY A 2 13.05 13.31 -6.14
CA GLY A 2 13.61 14.41 -5.35
C GLY A 2 12.72 15.65 -5.25
N ASP A 3 12.33 16.23 -6.39
CA ASP A 3 11.58 17.49 -6.43
C ASP A 3 10.21 17.41 -5.74
N TYR A 4 9.51 16.27 -5.86
CA TYR A 4 8.25 16.06 -5.17
C TYR A 4 8.42 16.11 -3.65
N PHE A 5 9.43 15.44 -3.10
CA PHE A 5 9.64 15.41 -1.65
C PHE A 5 10.21 16.70 -1.09
N VAL A 6 10.93 17.49 -1.90
CA VAL A 6 11.31 18.87 -1.56
C VAL A 6 10.06 19.73 -1.41
N LYS A 7 9.21 19.76 -2.46
CA LYS A 7 7.96 20.53 -2.43
C LYS A 7 6.99 20.06 -1.35
N PHE A 8 6.92 18.74 -1.10
CA PHE A 8 6.09 18.20 -0.02
C PHE A 8 6.60 18.64 1.36
N ARG A 9 7.91 18.67 1.57
CA ARG A 9 8.51 19.19 2.80
C ARG A 9 8.22 20.68 2.98
N GLU A 10 8.33 21.48 1.92
CA GLU A 10 7.99 22.91 1.92
C GLU A 10 6.51 23.11 2.27
N LEU A 11 5.60 22.38 1.61
CA LEU A 11 4.17 22.41 1.90
C LEU A 11 3.87 22.10 3.38
N VAL A 12 4.54 21.11 3.97
CA VAL A 12 4.38 20.80 5.41
C VAL A 12 4.81 21.98 6.29
N GLN A 13 5.89 22.67 5.92
CA GLN A 13 6.40 23.83 6.67
C GLN A 13 5.48 25.04 6.53
N GLU A 14 5.02 25.33 5.31
CA GLU A 14 4.05 26.39 5.03
C GLU A 14 2.73 26.14 5.76
N THR A 15 2.22 24.90 5.70
CA THR A 15 0.99 24.52 6.41
C THR A 15 1.14 24.71 7.91
N TYR A 16 2.29 24.38 8.49
CA TYR A 16 2.58 24.61 9.90
C TYR A 16 2.56 26.11 10.25
N ASP A 17 3.23 26.95 9.45
CA ASP A 17 3.33 28.38 9.70
C ASP A 17 1.97 29.09 9.53
N MET A 18 1.20 28.72 8.51
CA MET A 18 -0.15 29.25 8.26
C MET A 18 -1.18 28.87 9.32
N ASN A 19 -0.98 27.74 10.02
CA ASN A 19 -1.93 27.22 11.02
C ASN A 19 -1.50 27.52 12.46
N GLY A 20 -0.84 28.65 12.69
CA GLY A 20 -0.43 29.07 14.03
C GLY A 20 0.57 28.12 14.67
N LYS A 21 1.51 27.59 13.87
CA LYS A 21 2.56 26.67 14.31
C LYS A 21 2.00 25.35 14.88
N LYS A 22 0.84 24.92 14.38
CA LYS A 22 0.28 23.60 14.71
C LYS A 22 0.94 22.52 13.85
N ARG A 23 1.36 21.44 14.52
CA ARG A 23 1.94 20.26 13.86
C ARG A 23 0.93 19.59 12.92
N VAL A 24 1.42 19.15 11.77
CA VAL A 24 0.62 18.62 10.65
C VAL A 24 0.33 17.13 10.85
N ILE A 25 -0.90 16.72 10.58
CA ILE A 25 -1.28 15.31 10.44
C ILE A 25 -1.22 14.96 8.95
N ILE A 26 -0.44 13.95 8.60
CA ILE A 26 -0.36 13.47 7.21
C ILE A 26 -1.29 12.26 7.07
N VAL A 27 -2.18 12.28 6.09
CA VAL A 27 -3.03 11.14 5.72
C VAL A 27 -2.57 10.61 4.37
N CYS A 28 -2.31 9.31 4.28
CA CYS A 28 -1.95 8.64 3.03
C CYS A 28 -2.89 7.47 2.76
N HIS A 29 -3.04 7.13 1.49
CA HIS A 29 -3.79 5.95 1.04
C HIS A 29 -2.91 5.06 0.18
N SER A 30 -3.07 3.74 0.34
CA SER A 30 -2.44 2.71 -0.49
C SER A 30 -0.93 2.95 -0.67
N MET A 31 -0.41 2.95 -1.90
CA MET A 31 0.99 3.22 -2.24
C MET A 31 1.52 4.56 -1.71
N GLY A 32 0.65 5.56 -1.49
CA GLY A 32 1.05 6.83 -0.88
C GLY A 32 1.69 6.62 0.50
N CYS A 33 1.32 5.55 1.22
CA CYS A 33 1.84 5.26 2.55
C CYS A 33 3.29 4.77 2.60
N PRO A 34 3.71 3.75 1.82
CA PRO A 34 5.13 3.44 1.73
C PRO A 34 5.95 4.59 1.10
N MET A 35 5.36 5.44 0.25
CA MET A 35 6.02 6.68 -0.19
C MET A 35 6.24 7.68 0.95
N MET A 36 5.27 7.84 1.85
CA MET A 36 5.45 8.65 3.07
C MET A 36 6.46 8.01 4.03
N LEU A 37 6.51 6.68 4.14
CA LEU A 37 7.55 6.00 4.91
C LEU A 37 8.96 6.32 4.38
N TYR A 38 9.15 6.24 3.06
CA TYR A 38 10.37 6.62 2.39
C TYR A 38 10.77 8.08 2.72
N PHE A 39 9.80 8.99 2.70
CA PHE A 39 10.00 10.40 3.07
C PHE A 39 10.44 10.56 4.53
N PHE A 40 9.73 9.96 5.48
CA PHE A 40 10.03 10.06 6.91
C PHE A 40 11.38 9.46 7.30
N ASN A 41 11.80 8.38 6.63
CA ASN A 41 13.10 7.77 6.84
C ASN A 41 14.27 8.68 6.37
N ARG A 42 13.98 9.75 5.62
CA ARG A 42 14.95 10.74 5.12
C ARG A 42 14.83 12.11 5.76
N GLN A 43 13.90 12.30 6.70
CA GLN A 43 13.83 13.53 7.49
C GLN A 43 14.56 13.37 8.82
N SER A 44 15.20 14.46 9.28
CA SER A 44 15.81 14.48 10.62
C SER A 44 14.74 14.35 11.71
N GLN A 45 15.11 13.76 12.85
CA GLN A 45 14.16 13.63 13.96
C GLN A 45 13.72 15.02 14.48
N THR A 46 14.61 16.00 14.49
CA THR A 46 14.29 17.40 14.84
C THR A 46 13.21 17.97 13.94
N TRP A 47 13.29 17.73 12.62
CA TRP A 47 12.25 18.18 11.68
C TRP A 47 10.92 17.50 11.97
N LYS A 48 10.92 16.17 12.15
CA LYS A 48 9.70 15.41 12.44
C LYS A 48 9.04 15.85 13.75
N ASN A 49 9.83 16.04 14.81
CA ASN A 49 9.34 16.52 16.10
C ASN A 49 8.73 17.92 16.00
N LYS A 50 9.31 18.80 15.18
CA LYS A 50 8.83 20.18 15.00
C LYS A 50 7.54 20.23 14.18
N TYR A 51 7.46 19.53 13.06
CA TYR A 51 6.40 19.76 12.07
C TYR A 51 5.29 18.71 12.09
N ILE A 52 5.52 17.51 12.62
CA ILE A 52 4.64 16.37 12.42
C ILE A 52 3.93 16.01 13.72
N LYS A 53 2.59 15.96 13.65
CA LYS A 53 1.74 15.50 14.74
C LYS A 53 1.67 13.98 14.69
N SER A 54 1.18 13.44 13.58
CA SER A 54 1.07 12.00 13.35
C SER A 54 0.96 11.67 11.86
N LEU A 55 1.14 10.39 11.53
CA LEU A 55 0.86 9.80 10.23
C LEU A 55 -0.37 8.88 10.34
N VAL A 56 -1.36 9.08 9.49
CA VAL A 56 -2.52 8.19 9.35
C VAL A 56 -2.40 7.45 8.02
N THR A 57 -2.41 6.11 8.06
CA THR A 57 -2.27 5.28 6.86
C THR A 57 -3.56 4.52 6.60
N LEU A 58 -4.05 4.58 5.36
CA LEU A 58 -5.25 3.88 4.92
C LEU A 58 -4.89 2.78 3.91
N GLY A 59 -5.07 1.52 4.28
CA GLY A 59 -4.89 0.38 3.35
C GLY A 59 -3.45 0.23 2.84
N ALA A 60 -2.45 0.47 3.68
CA ALA A 60 -1.05 0.53 3.25
C ALA A 60 -0.47 -0.85 2.87
N PRO A 61 0.04 -1.04 1.64
CA PRO A 61 0.66 -2.30 1.20
C PRO A 61 2.12 -2.40 1.64
N TRP A 62 2.37 -2.50 2.95
CA TRP A 62 3.73 -2.48 3.53
C TRP A 62 4.68 -3.55 2.96
N GLY A 63 4.14 -4.69 2.56
CA GLY A 63 4.88 -5.80 1.96
C GLY A 63 4.68 -5.98 0.46
N GLY A 64 3.89 -5.12 -0.19
CA GLY A 64 3.39 -5.34 -1.55
C GLY A 64 2.05 -6.07 -1.59
N SER A 65 1.63 -6.49 -2.79
CA SER A 65 0.37 -7.22 -3.03
C SER A 65 0.49 -8.26 -4.14
N VAL A 66 -0.25 -9.36 -4.05
CA VAL A 66 -0.30 -10.38 -5.13
C VAL A 66 -0.94 -9.81 -6.41
N LYS A 67 -1.80 -8.80 -6.28
CA LYS A 67 -2.42 -8.10 -7.41
C LYS A 67 -1.37 -7.47 -8.35
N ALA A 68 -0.24 -6.99 -7.83
CA ALA A 68 0.87 -6.48 -8.64
C ALA A 68 1.49 -7.57 -9.54
N VAL A 69 1.57 -8.82 -9.05
CA VAL A 69 2.04 -9.97 -9.86
C VAL A 69 1.08 -10.23 -11.03
N LYS A 70 -0.23 -10.19 -10.77
CA LYS A 70 -1.27 -10.35 -11.80
C LYS A 70 -1.20 -9.24 -12.86
N ALA A 71 -0.99 -7.99 -12.44
CA ALA A 71 -0.83 -6.85 -13.36
C ALA A 71 0.31 -7.08 -14.36
N PHE A 72 1.48 -7.54 -13.89
CA PHE A 72 2.58 -7.90 -14.81
C PHE A 72 2.25 -9.10 -15.69
N ALA A 73 1.64 -10.16 -15.15
CA ALA A 73 1.35 -11.38 -15.90
C ALA A 73 0.28 -11.14 -16.98
N SER A 74 -0.97 -10.94 -16.57
CA SER A 74 -2.15 -10.93 -17.45
C SER A 74 -2.95 -9.63 -17.37
N GLY A 75 -2.36 -8.59 -16.78
CA GLY A 75 -3.03 -7.33 -16.52
C GLY A 75 -4.04 -7.40 -15.39
N ASP A 76 -4.29 -6.24 -14.78
CA ASP A 76 -5.34 -6.05 -13.80
C ASP A 76 -6.15 -4.79 -14.14
N ASN A 77 -7.23 -4.54 -13.42
CA ASN A 77 -7.94 -3.27 -13.56
C ASN A 77 -7.56 -2.29 -12.44
N LEU A 78 -6.75 -2.71 -11.44
CA LEU A 78 -6.25 -1.91 -10.32
C LEU A 78 -7.34 -1.09 -9.60
N GLY A 79 -8.60 -1.53 -9.68
CA GLY A 79 -9.76 -0.80 -9.13
C GLY A 79 -10.30 0.33 -10.01
N VAL A 80 -9.74 0.57 -11.20
CA VAL A 80 -10.20 1.53 -12.20
C VAL A 80 -10.99 0.80 -13.30
N ILE A 81 -12.30 1.03 -13.34
CA ILE A 81 -13.22 0.39 -14.30
C ILE A 81 -13.25 1.23 -15.59
N VAL A 82 -12.33 1.00 -16.54
CA VAL A 82 -12.57 1.49 -17.93
C VAL A 82 -11.99 0.60 -19.05
N LEU A 83 -11.09 -0.38 -18.82
CA LEU A 83 -10.43 -1.10 -19.92
C LEU A 83 -10.22 -2.61 -19.68
N GLU A 84 -10.17 -3.39 -20.77
CA GLU A 84 -9.83 -4.81 -20.74
C GLU A 84 -8.41 -5.02 -20.18
N SER A 85 -8.25 -5.94 -19.21
CA SER A 85 -6.99 -6.14 -18.49
C SER A 85 -5.79 -6.44 -19.40
N LEU A 86 -5.96 -7.21 -20.48
CA LEU A 86 -4.85 -7.50 -21.40
C LEU A 86 -4.44 -6.30 -22.27
N LYS A 87 -5.36 -5.37 -22.51
CA LYS A 87 -5.07 -4.12 -23.24
C LYS A 87 -4.29 -3.16 -22.35
N ILE A 88 -4.73 -2.96 -21.10
CA ILE A 88 -4.06 -2.07 -20.16
C ILE A 88 -2.74 -2.63 -19.62
N ARG A 89 -2.52 -3.95 -19.67
CA ARG A 89 -1.25 -4.61 -19.27
C ARG A 89 -0.01 -3.94 -19.89
N LYS A 90 -0.11 -3.50 -21.15
CA LYS A 90 1.03 -2.83 -21.82
C LYS A 90 1.44 -1.57 -21.07
N ASP A 91 0.48 -0.78 -20.59
CA ASP A 91 0.72 0.44 -19.83
C ASP A 91 1.11 0.11 -18.39
N GLU A 92 0.40 -0.80 -17.72
CA GLU A 92 0.71 -1.22 -16.34
C GLU A 92 2.16 -1.69 -16.18
N ARG A 93 2.66 -2.45 -17.17
CA ARG A 93 4.03 -2.94 -17.21
C ARG A 93 5.06 -1.81 -17.23
N THR A 94 4.71 -0.64 -17.75
CA THR A 94 5.62 0.52 -17.80
C THR A 94 5.71 1.27 -16.47
N PHE A 95 4.85 0.97 -15.49
CA PHE A 95 4.77 1.72 -14.24
C PHE A 95 5.71 1.13 -13.17
N PRO A 96 6.78 1.85 -12.77
CA PRO A 96 7.69 1.37 -11.72
C PRO A 96 7.00 1.20 -10.36
N SER A 97 5.86 1.87 -10.15
CA SER A 97 5.00 1.69 -8.98
C SER A 97 4.47 0.26 -8.85
N VAL A 98 4.16 -0.42 -9.95
CA VAL A 98 3.68 -1.81 -9.92
C VAL A 98 4.82 -2.73 -9.50
N ALA A 99 6.03 -2.49 -10.01
CA ALA A 99 7.23 -3.23 -9.60
C ALA A 99 7.56 -3.01 -8.11
N PHE A 100 7.46 -1.77 -7.64
CA PHE A 100 7.64 -1.41 -6.24
C PHE A 100 6.67 -2.13 -5.30
N LEU A 101 5.46 -2.44 -5.76
CA LEU A 101 4.41 -3.09 -4.99
C LEU A 101 4.41 -4.63 -5.11
N LEU A 102 5.44 -5.23 -5.70
CA LEU A 102 5.60 -6.68 -5.71
C LEU A 102 5.80 -7.23 -4.29
N PRO A 103 5.28 -8.43 -3.99
CA PRO A 103 5.47 -9.11 -2.70
C PRO A 103 6.95 -9.24 -2.32
N THR A 104 7.27 -9.08 -1.03
CA THR A 104 8.65 -9.21 -0.53
C THR A 104 8.81 -10.40 0.41
N ASP A 105 10.04 -10.90 0.54
CA ASP A 105 10.39 -12.00 1.45
C ASP A 105 10.36 -11.63 2.93
N LYS A 106 10.10 -10.35 3.24
CA LYS A 106 9.75 -9.93 4.61
C LYS A 106 8.31 -10.32 4.98
N PHE A 107 7.45 -10.67 4.03
CA PHE A 107 6.02 -10.93 4.24
C PHE A 107 5.51 -12.24 3.61
N TRP A 108 6.17 -12.75 2.58
CA TRP A 108 5.93 -14.07 2.00
C TRP A 108 7.17 -14.94 2.19
N ALA A 109 6.99 -16.22 2.52
CA ALA A 109 8.14 -17.10 2.64
C ALA A 109 8.78 -17.33 1.26
N LYS A 110 10.11 -17.53 1.22
CA LYS A 110 10.84 -17.72 -0.05
C LYS A 110 10.37 -18.93 -0.86
N ASN A 111 9.81 -19.93 -0.20
CA ASN A 111 9.26 -21.14 -0.81
C ASN A 111 7.73 -21.07 -1.00
N GLU A 112 7.08 -19.96 -0.62
CA GLU A 112 5.64 -19.79 -0.77
C GLU A 112 5.29 -19.44 -2.22
N THR A 113 4.43 -20.27 -2.84
CA THR A 113 3.99 -20.06 -4.21
C THR A 113 2.95 -18.96 -4.28
N ILE A 114 3.22 -17.94 -5.10
CA ILE A 114 2.31 -16.82 -5.37
C ILE A 114 1.64 -17.00 -6.73
N LEU A 115 2.35 -17.58 -7.70
CA LEU A 115 1.83 -17.89 -9.03
C LEU A 115 2.31 -19.27 -9.46
N THR A 116 1.44 -20.07 -10.08
CA THR A 116 1.81 -21.36 -10.69
C THR A 116 1.19 -21.54 -12.07
N THR A 117 1.90 -22.26 -12.95
CA THR A 117 1.41 -22.69 -14.27
C THR A 117 1.09 -24.20 -14.32
N GLY A 118 1.17 -24.89 -13.17
CA GLY A 118 1.10 -26.35 -13.07
C GLY A 118 2.42 -27.06 -13.37
N VAL A 119 3.34 -26.42 -14.12
CA VAL A 119 4.69 -26.94 -14.39
C VAL A 119 5.79 -26.15 -13.70
N LYS A 120 5.53 -24.88 -13.37
CA LYS A 120 6.47 -24.01 -12.67
C LYS A 120 5.76 -23.22 -11.58
N ASN A 121 6.47 -23.00 -10.47
CA ASN A 121 6.02 -22.18 -9.35
C ASN A 121 6.89 -20.92 -9.25
N TYR A 122 6.24 -19.78 -9.10
CA TYR A 122 6.86 -18.49 -8.88
C TYR A 122 6.56 -18.01 -7.45
N THR A 123 7.60 -17.51 -6.83
CA THR A 123 7.70 -17.11 -5.42
C THR A 123 8.43 -15.76 -5.36
N VAL A 124 8.54 -15.17 -4.18
CA VAL A 124 9.38 -13.98 -3.98
C VAL A 124 10.88 -14.22 -4.22
N ALA A 125 11.32 -15.48 -4.33
CA ALA A 125 12.73 -15.83 -4.51
C ALA A 125 13.16 -15.94 -5.98
N ASN A 126 12.24 -15.94 -6.95
CA ASN A 126 12.54 -16.17 -8.37
C ASN A 126 11.77 -15.23 -9.33
N PHE A 127 11.69 -13.94 -8.97
CA PHE A 127 11.07 -12.94 -9.85
C PHE A 127 11.83 -12.73 -11.16
N ASP A 128 13.14 -12.94 -11.18
CA ASP A 128 13.94 -12.97 -12.40
C ASP A 128 13.37 -13.96 -13.43
N GLN A 129 13.10 -15.20 -12.98
CA GLN A 129 12.51 -16.23 -13.83
C GLN A 129 11.08 -15.86 -14.25
N PHE A 130 10.28 -15.29 -13.34
CA PHE A 130 8.94 -14.80 -13.67
C PHE A 130 8.96 -13.78 -14.81
N PHE A 131 9.83 -12.76 -14.71
CA PHE A 131 9.91 -11.71 -15.71
C PHE A 131 10.49 -12.17 -17.05
N ASN A 132 11.41 -13.14 -17.02
CA ASN A 132 11.88 -13.83 -18.23
C ASN A 132 10.74 -14.59 -18.92
N ASP A 133 9.97 -15.37 -18.17
CA ASP A 133 8.92 -16.24 -18.72
C ASP A 133 7.72 -15.45 -19.30
N ILE A 134 7.47 -14.22 -18.82
CA ILE A 134 6.45 -13.33 -19.41
C ILE A 134 6.99 -12.42 -20.54
N ASN A 135 8.25 -12.62 -20.93
CA ASN A 135 8.99 -11.83 -21.91
C ASN A 135 8.98 -10.32 -21.60
N TYR A 136 9.28 -9.96 -20.34
CA TYR A 136 9.30 -8.57 -19.88
C TYR A 136 10.38 -8.31 -18.81
N THR A 137 11.64 -8.50 -19.16
CA THR A 137 12.79 -8.32 -18.25
C THR A 137 12.99 -6.89 -17.74
N VAL A 138 12.46 -5.89 -18.47
CA VAL A 138 12.42 -4.49 -17.99
C VAL A 138 11.72 -4.39 -16.63
N GLY A 139 10.64 -5.16 -16.41
CA GLY A 139 9.94 -5.19 -15.12
C GLY A 139 10.81 -5.72 -13.97
N TYR A 140 11.72 -6.66 -14.27
CA TYR A 140 12.69 -7.13 -13.26
C TYR A 140 13.70 -6.04 -12.89
N ASN A 141 14.18 -5.28 -13.86
CA ASN A 141 15.07 -4.14 -13.61
C ASN A 141 14.36 -3.05 -12.78
N MET A 142 13.11 -2.72 -13.12
CA MET A 142 12.29 -1.81 -12.31
C MET A 142 12.14 -2.32 -10.86
N TRP A 143 11.97 -3.63 -10.67
CA TRP A 143 11.92 -4.21 -9.33
C TRP A 143 13.26 -4.11 -8.61
N LEU A 144 14.39 -4.37 -9.27
CA LEU A 144 15.72 -4.19 -8.69
C LEU A 144 15.95 -2.74 -8.24
N ASP A 145 15.53 -1.76 -9.05
CA ASP A 145 15.67 -0.33 -8.76
C ASP A 145 14.80 0.12 -7.56
N THR A 146 13.63 -0.50 -7.39
CA THR A 146 12.61 -0.03 -6.44
C THR A 146 12.49 -0.87 -5.16
N ARG A 147 12.89 -2.15 -5.18
CA ARG A 147 12.66 -3.09 -4.07
C ARG A 147 13.21 -2.58 -2.74
N ASN A 148 14.34 -1.89 -2.76
CA ASN A 148 15.04 -1.43 -1.55
C ASN A 148 14.52 -0.09 -0.97
N ILE A 149 13.55 0.56 -1.62
CA ILE A 149 13.02 1.88 -1.20
C ILE A 149 12.43 1.82 0.23
N THR A 150 11.65 0.77 0.54
CA THR A 150 11.05 0.54 1.88
C THR A 150 11.20 -0.89 2.39
N TYR A 151 12.07 -1.70 1.79
CA TYR A 151 12.26 -3.13 2.10
C TYR A 151 12.46 -3.44 3.59
N GLU A 152 13.33 -2.67 4.27
CA GLU A 152 13.61 -2.89 5.70
C GLU A 152 12.46 -2.47 6.62
N LEU A 153 11.44 -1.81 6.09
CA LEU A 153 10.30 -1.31 6.84
C LEU A 153 10.74 -0.55 8.10
N LYS A 154 11.72 0.35 7.97
CA LYS A 154 12.25 1.12 9.12
C LYS A 154 11.16 2.02 9.69
N PRO A 155 10.96 2.08 11.02
CA PRO A 155 9.88 2.86 11.63
C PRO A 155 9.96 4.34 11.24
N PRO A 156 8.81 5.01 11.03
CA PRO A 156 8.80 6.43 10.63
C PRO A 156 9.27 7.35 11.77
N LYS A 157 9.27 6.88 13.03
CA LYS A 157 9.61 7.64 14.25
C LYS A 157 8.76 8.91 14.41
N VAL A 158 7.46 8.73 14.19
CA VAL A 158 6.37 9.66 14.50
C VAL A 158 5.21 8.82 15.03
N GLU A 159 4.26 9.46 15.72
CA GLU A 159 2.99 8.82 16.09
C GLU A 159 2.28 8.34 14.82
N ILE A 160 1.79 7.10 14.81
CA ILE A 160 1.17 6.51 13.63
C ILE A 160 -0.18 5.87 13.96
N HIS A 161 -1.16 6.08 13.08
CA HIS A 161 -2.45 5.41 13.08
C HIS A 161 -2.58 4.54 11.84
N CYS A 162 -2.47 3.23 12.03
CA CYS A 162 -2.53 2.23 10.98
C CYS A 162 -3.95 1.70 10.82
N LEU A 163 -4.61 2.11 9.73
CA LEU A 163 -6.01 1.79 9.43
C LEU A 163 -6.10 0.95 8.15
N HIS A 164 -6.87 -0.14 8.19
CA HIS A 164 -7.14 -0.93 6.99
C HIS A 164 -8.45 -1.73 7.09
N GLY A 165 -8.98 -2.13 5.92
CA GLY A 165 -10.07 -3.08 5.83
C GLY A 165 -9.63 -4.53 6.01
N PHE A 166 -10.56 -5.42 6.37
CA PHE A 166 -10.34 -6.87 6.36
C PHE A 166 -11.67 -7.63 6.15
N GLY A 167 -11.59 -8.94 5.91
CA GLY A 167 -12.73 -9.81 5.67
C GLY A 167 -13.19 -9.84 4.21
N ILE A 168 -12.40 -9.29 3.29
CA ILE A 168 -12.72 -9.25 1.86
C ILE A 168 -11.80 -10.20 1.12
N LYS A 169 -12.40 -11.05 0.27
CA LYS A 169 -11.68 -11.98 -0.59
C LYS A 169 -10.61 -11.24 -1.40
N THR A 170 -9.35 -11.53 -1.08
CA THR A 170 -8.18 -10.86 -1.65
C THR A 170 -7.30 -11.89 -2.33
N MET A 171 -6.80 -11.61 -3.53
CA MET A 171 -6.02 -12.59 -4.30
C MET A 171 -4.77 -13.01 -3.52
N ASP A 172 -4.56 -14.31 -3.38
CA ASP A 172 -3.44 -14.85 -2.60
C ASP A 172 -2.55 -15.77 -3.45
N VAL A 173 -3.15 -16.60 -4.31
CA VAL A 173 -2.41 -17.43 -5.27
C VAL A 173 -3.07 -17.38 -6.65
N LEU A 174 -2.26 -17.20 -7.69
CA LEU A 174 -2.67 -17.16 -9.10
C LEU A 174 -2.32 -18.48 -9.79
N THR A 175 -3.31 -19.16 -10.38
CA THR A 175 -3.10 -20.41 -11.11
C THR A 175 -3.44 -20.22 -12.59
N TYR A 176 -2.45 -20.37 -13.45
CA TYR A 176 -2.58 -20.32 -14.90
C TYR A 176 -2.41 -21.73 -15.51
N SER A 177 -2.93 -21.94 -16.71
CA SER A 177 -2.52 -23.07 -17.52
C SER A 177 -1.18 -22.78 -18.20
N ASN A 178 -0.27 -23.76 -18.22
CA ASN A 178 1.01 -23.63 -18.92
C ASN A 178 0.88 -23.31 -20.42
N LYS A 179 -0.23 -23.70 -21.05
CA LYS A 179 -0.43 -23.48 -22.50
C LYS A 179 -0.74 -22.03 -22.87
N THR A 180 -1.20 -21.26 -21.89
CA THR A 180 -1.90 -19.99 -22.11
C THR A 180 -1.33 -18.87 -21.26
N PHE A 181 -0.49 -19.18 -20.26
CA PHE A 181 0.29 -18.20 -19.53
C PHE A 181 1.25 -17.42 -20.47
N PRO A 182 1.36 -16.09 -20.36
CA PRO A 182 0.67 -15.19 -19.42
C PRO A 182 -0.54 -14.46 -20.05
N ASN A 183 -1.13 -14.98 -21.13
CA ASN A 183 -2.11 -14.30 -21.98
C ASN A 183 -3.58 -14.70 -21.73
N GLU A 184 -3.89 -15.32 -20.60
CA GLU A 184 -5.25 -15.58 -20.12
C GLU A 184 -5.43 -15.03 -18.69
N GLN A 185 -6.66 -14.99 -18.16
CA GLN A 185 -6.86 -14.68 -16.73
C GLN A 185 -6.68 -15.94 -15.87
N PRO A 186 -6.08 -15.84 -14.67
CA PRO A 186 -5.85 -16.98 -13.80
C PRO A 186 -7.12 -17.42 -13.06
N LYS A 187 -7.11 -18.68 -12.59
CA LYS A 187 -7.92 -19.07 -11.44
C LYS A 187 -7.27 -18.49 -10.18
N ILE A 188 -8.09 -17.89 -9.31
CA ILE A 188 -7.61 -17.18 -8.13
C ILE A 188 -8.00 -17.94 -6.87
N LYS A 189 -7.02 -18.28 -6.05
CA LYS A 189 -7.24 -18.62 -4.64
C LYS A 189 -7.25 -17.33 -3.84
N TYR A 190 -8.31 -17.15 -3.05
CA TYR A 190 -8.48 -15.97 -2.22
C TYR A 190 -8.05 -16.24 -0.78
N GLY A 191 -7.38 -15.27 -0.18
CA GLY A 191 -7.15 -15.14 1.26
C GLY A 191 -7.86 -13.92 1.82
N ASP A 192 -7.47 -13.52 3.03
CA ASP A 192 -8.01 -12.34 3.70
C ASP A 192 -7.25 -11.05 3.34
N GLY A 193 -7.93 -9.92 3.39
CA GLY A 193 -7.44 -8.59 3.05
C GLY A 193 -8.58 -7.61 2.80
N ASP A 194 -8.29 -6.53 2.09
CA ASP A 194 -9.24 -5.45 1.75
C ASP A 194 -9.76 -5.51 0.30
N GLY A 195 -9.56 -6.65 -0.38
CA GLY A 195 -9.90 -6.87 -1.79
C GLY A 195 -8.74 -6.56 -2.75
N THR A 196 -7.72 -5.83 -2.31
CA THR A 196 -6.54 -5.47 -3.10
C THR A 196 -5.24 -5.92 -2.44
N VAL A 197 -5.07 -5.63 -1.15
CA VAL A 197 -3.85 -5.87 -0.38
C VAL A 197 -4.09 -7.00 0.62
N ASN A 198 -3.21 -8.00 0.60
CA ASN A 198 -3.27 -9.14 1.51
C ASN A 198 -3.14 -8.68 2.98
N LEU A 199 -3.91 -9.27 3.89
CA LEU A 199 -3.94 -8.90 5.31
C LEU A 199 -2.54 -8.83 5.95
N ARG A 200 -1.68 -9.81 5.62
CA ARG A 200 -0.29 -9.87 6.11
C ARG A 200 0.52 -8.61 5.78
N SER A 201 0.28 -8.03 4.60
CA SER A 201 0.93 -6.80 4.13
C SER A 201 0.33 -5.59 4.84
N LEU A 202 -1.01 -5.51 4.94
CA LEU A 202 -1.72 -4.45 5.68
C LEU A 202 -1.28 -4.32 7.14
N GLN A 203 -0.95 -5.44 7.78
CA GLN A 203 -0.52 -5.51 9.18
C GLN A 203 0.96 -5.18 9.41
N GLY A 204 1.75 -4.85 8.37
CA GLY A 204 3.18 -4.59 8.49
C GLY A 204 3.57 -3.52 9.52
N CYS A 205 2.73 -2.50 9.68
CA CYS A 205 2.89 -1.44 10.69
C CYS A 205 2.97 -1.95 12.14
N LEU A 206 2.42 -3.13 12.45
CA LEU A 206 2.46 -3.71 13.79
C LEU A 206 3.88 -4.00 14.27
N ARG A 207 4.83 -4.19 13.33
CA ARG A 207 6.25 -4.39 13.64
C ARG A 207 6.87 -3.19 14.35
N TRP A 208 6.29 -2.00 14.20
CA TRP A 208 6.83 -0.78 14.77
C TRP A 208 6.50 -0.59 16.24
N LYS A 209 5.57 -1.38 16.82
CA LYS A 209 5.18 -1.24 18.23
C LYS A 209 6.37 -1.25 19.19
N ASP A 210 7.37 -2.09 18.89
CA ASP A 210 8.57 -2.27 19.73
C ASP A 210 9.84 -1.68 19.09
N GLN A 211 9.72 -0.98 17.96
CA GLN A 211 10.87 -0.44 17.21
C GLN A 211 10.98 1.10 17.25
N GLN A 212 10.01 1.76 17.86
CA GLN A 212 10.03 3.22 18.07
C GLN A 212 9.38 3.59 19.39
N SER A 213 9.77 4.73 19.95
CA SER A 213 9.17 5.28 21.17
C SER A 213 7.84 6.00 20.92
N ASN A 214 7.58 6.44 19.68
CA ASN A 214 6.33 7.08 19.31
C ASN A 214 5.17 6.06 19.25
N PRO A 215 3.95 6.42 19.69
CA PRO A 215 2.82 5.49 19.70
C PRO A 215 2.48 4.91 18.32
N VAL A 216 2.10 3.63 18.32
CA VAL A 216 1.60 2.90 17.14
C VAL A 216 0.16 2.46 17.42
N HIS A 217 -0.80 3.24 16.91
CA HIS A 217 -2.22 2.92 16.97
C HIS A 217 -2.58 2.02 15.78
N TYR A 218 -3.33 0.95 16.04
CA TYR A 218 -3.79 0.01 15.03
C TYR A 218 -5.30 -0.17 15.14
N LYS A 219 -6.00 -0.05 14.01
CA LYS A 219 -7.44 -0.31 13.94
C LYS A 219 -7.81 -0.88 12.58
N ASN A 220 -8.46 -2.03 12.57
CA ASN A 220 -8.98 -2.65 11.36
C ASN A 220 -10.51 -2.50 11.30
N PHE A 221 -11.06 -2.60 10.09
CA PHE A 221 -12.49 -2.39 9.83
C PHE A 221 -13.04 -3.53 8.99
N THR A 222 -13.99 -4.27 9.56
CA THR A 222 -14.60 -5.42 8.88
C THR A 222 -15.39 -4.95 7.66
N GLN A 223 -15.25 -5.69 6.55
CA GLN A 223 -15.95 -5.46 5.28
C GLN A 223 -15.73 -4.04 4.71
N VAL A 224 -14.49 -3.52 4.82
CA VAL A 224 -14.08 -2.27 4.13
C VAL A 224 -13.18 -2.61 2.97
N GLU A 225 -13.61 -2.25 1.76
CA GLU A 225 -12.85 -2.45 0.54
C GLU A 225 -11.80 -1.35 0.36
N HIS A 226 -10.67 -1.71 -0.26
CA HIS A 226 -9.47 -0.89 -0.44
C HIS A 226 -9.71 0.55 -0.91
N MET A 227 -10.64 0.79 -1.84
CA MET A 227 -11.01 2.12 -2.32
C MET A 227 -12.08 2.75 -1.44
N SER A 228 -13.07 1.97 -1.00
CA SER A 228 -14.16 2.45 -0.13
C SER A 228 -13.69 2.94 1.25
N ILE A 229 -12.49 2.57 1.69
CA ILE A 229 -11.89 3.04 2.95
C ILE A 229 -11.84 4.57 3.06
N MET A 230 -11.73 5.28 1.93
CA MET A 230 -11.64 6.74 1.90
C MET A 230 -12.99 7.42 2.18
N SER A 231 -14.11 6.73 1.96
CA SER A 231 -15.47 7.26 2.15
C SER A 231 -16.24 6.57 3.28
N ASP A 232 -15.66 5.54 3.92
CA ASP A 232 -16.29 4.84 5.04
C ASP A 232 -16.41 5.78 6.26
N SER A 233 -17.63 5.92 6.76
CA SER A 233 -17.96 6.84 7.86
C SER A 233 -17.21 6.54 9.15
N ARG A 234 -16.88 5.27 9.43
CA ARG A 234 -16.13 4.85 10.62
C ARG A 234 -14.67 5.30 10.54
N ILE A 235 -14.08 5.30 9.35
CA ILE A 235 -12.72 5.79 9.11
C ILE A 235 -12.71 7.32 9.16
N ILE A 236 -13.66 7.99 8.51
CA ILE A 236 -13.79 9.46 8.57
C ILE A 236 -13.95 9.92 10.03
N GLU A 237 -14.78 9.23 10.81
CA GLU A 237 -14.96 9.52 12.24
C GLU A 237 -13.69 9.27 13.05
N TYR A 238 -12.94 8.20 12.74
CA TYR A 238 -11.65 7.98 13.39
C TYR A 238 -10.67 9.13 13.10
N ILE A 239 -10.51 9.53 11.84
CA ILE A 239 -9.61 10.62 11.43
C ILE A 239 -10.04 11.93 12.07
N ARG A 240 -11.35 12.21 12.12
CA ARG A 240 -11.92 13.37 12.80
C ARG A 240 -11.51 13.41 14.27
N ASN A 241 -11.62 12.29 14.98
CA ASN A 241 -11.23 12.22 16.40
C ASN A 241 -9.72 12.39 16.61
N VAL A 242 -8.89 11.92 15.67
CA VAL A 242 -7.43 12.18 15.70
C VAL A 242 -7.12 13.65 15.46
N ALA A 243 -7.82 14.31 14.53
CA ALA A 243 -7.59 15.71 14.17
C ALA A 243 -8.21 16.70 15.17
N LEU A 244 -9.35 16.35 15.76
CA LEU A 244 -10.20 17.21 16.57
C LEU A 244 -10.68 16.50 17.86
N PRO A 245 -9.77 16.08 18.75
CA PRO A 245 -10.12 15.25 19.91
C PRO A 245 -11.09 15.89 20.93
N ASN A 246 -11.37 17.20 20.80
CA ASN A 246 -12.24 17.97 21.70
C ASN A 246 -13.41 18.67 20.97
N ALA A 247 -13.69 18.34 19.70
CA ALA A 247 -14.82 18.94 18.99
C ALA A 247 -16.13 18.20 19.34
N THR A 248 -17.08 18.89 19.94
CA THR A 248 -18.43 18.38 20.22
C THR A 248 -19.10 18.02 18.90
N THR A 249 -19.56 16.77 18.75
CA THR A 249 -20.30 16.31 17.58
C THR A 249 -21.66 16.99 17.50
N HIS A 250 -21.79 18.05 16.70
CA HIS A 250 -23.09 18.49 16.18
C HIS A 250 -23.43 17.64 14.96
N ILE A 251 -24.18 16.56 15.17
CA ILE A 251 -24.79 15.80 14.07
C ILE A 251 -26.03 16.57 13.64
N ASP A 252 -25.92 17.37 12.57
CA ASP A 252 -27.08 17.94 11.90
C ASP A 252 -27.87 16.80 11.22
N ASN A 253 -28.95 16.38 11.86
CA ASN A 253 -29.99 15.54 11.27
C ASN A 253 -30.78 16.34 10.22
N LYS A 254 -30.16 16.64 9.08
CA LYS A 254 -30.85 17.12 7.88
C LYS A 254 -30.57 16.18 6.73
N HIS A 255 -31.29 15.06 6.70
CA HIS A 255 -31.91 14.48 5.49
C HIS A 255 -32.70 13.22 5.87
N LYS A 256 -33.88 13.46 6.45
CA LYS A 256 -35.04 12.58 6.33
C LYS A 256 -36.22 13.45 5.93
N ARG A 257 -36.39 13.65 4.63
CA ARG A 257 -37.67 13.92 3.95
C ARG A 257 -37.61 13.25 2.60
#